data_AF-A0A7U9C2B8-F1
#
_entry.id   AF-A0A7U9C2B8-F1
#
_cell.length_a   1.000
_cell.length_b   1.000
_cell.length_c   1.000
_cell.angle_alpha   90.00
_cell.angle_beta   90.00
_cell.angle_gamma   90.00
#
_symmetry.space_group_name_H-M   'P 1'
#
loop_
_entity.id
_entity.type
_entity.pdbx_description
1 polymer ?
#
loop_
_entity_poly.entity_id
_entity_poly.type
_entity_poly.pdbx_seq_one_letter_code
_entity_poly.pdbx_strand_id
1 'polypeptide(L)' 'MQQVCEDHSPMIITRNKAQSVVMISLEDYEALQETAYLLRAPKNARRLLESVAELEQGGGQEKELLE' A
#
# COMPACT_ATOMS: atom_id res chain seq x y z
N MET A 1 16.92 -12.56 -2.53
CA MET A 1 15.56 -12.62 -3.09
C MET A 1 14.57 -13.05 -2.03
N GLN A 2 14.75 -14.19 -1.37
CA GLN A 2 13.86 -14.66 -0.30
C GLN A 2 13.68 -13.65 0.86
N GLN A 3 14.76 -13.01 1.32
CA GLN A 3 14.70 -11.94 2.32
C GLN A 3 13.79 -10.76 1.93
N VAL A 4 13.67 -10.43 0.64
CA VAL A 4 12.80 -9.34 0.19
C VAL A 4 11.32 -9.72 0.36
N CYS A 5 10.99 -11.00 0.24
CA CYS A 5 9.64 -11.50 0.49
C CYS A 5 9.36 -11.70 1.98
N GLU A 6 10.33 -12.19 2.76
CA GLU A 6 10.15 -12.48 4.19
C GLU A 6 10.12 -11.20 5.05
N ASP A 7 10.98 -10.23 4.72
CA ASP A 7 11.13 -9.01 5.52
C ASP A 7 10.33 -7.83 4.95
N HIS A 8 9.59 -8.03 3.84
CA HIS A 8 8.87 -6.98 3.10
C HIS A 8 9.73 -5.71 2.90
N SER A 9 11.01 -5.92 2.62
CA SER A 9 12.03 -4.87 2.64
C SER A 9 12.66 -4.70 1.26
N PRO A 10 12.63 -3.50 0.65
CA PRO A 10 13.16 -3.28 -0.69
C PRO A 10 14.69 -3.45 -0.73
N MET A 11 15.18 -4.09 -1.79
CA MET A 11 16.60 -4.22 -2.07
C MET A 11 17.00 -3.34 -3.26
N ILE A 12 17.99 -2.46 -3.07
CA ILE A 12 18.54 -1.62 -4.14
C ILE A 12 19.68 -2.37 -4.84
N ILE A 13 19.53 -2.60 -6.14
CA ILE A 13 20.55 -3.21 -6.98
C ILE A 13 21.28 -2.10 -7.74
N THR A 14 22.50 -1.81 -7.33
CA THR A 14 23.37 -0.82 -7.96
C THR A 14 24.12 -1.44 -9.14
N ARG A 15 24.23 -0.69 -10.25
CA ARG A 15 24.88 -1.15 -11.48
C ARG A 15 25.95 -0.17 -11.91
N ASN A 16 27.18 -0.65 -12.11
CA ASN A 16 28.27 0.21 -12.56
C ASN A 16 27.96 0.82 -13.92
N LYS A 17 27.98 2.16 -13.98
CA LYS A 17 27.70 2.97 -15.19
C LYS A 17 26.29 2.75 -15.78
N ALA A 18 25.34 2.22 -15.02
CA ALA A 18 23.94 2.10 -15.44
C ALA A 18 22.98 2.56 -14.32
N GLN A 19 21.70 2.72 -14.65
CA GLN A 19 20.68 3.08 -13.66
C GLN A 19 20.48 1.94 -12.64
N SER A 20 20.31 2.32 -11.38
CA SER A 20 19.99 1.38 -10.29
C SER A 20 18.53 0.96 -10.38
N VAL A 21 18.22 -0.23 -9.89
CA VAL A 21 16.84 -0.75 -9.81
C VAL A 21 16.51 -1.13 -8.37
N VAL A 22 15.22 -1.15 -8.05
CA VAL A 22 14.70 -1.63 -6.77
C VAL A 22 14.00 -2.95 -7.00
N MET A 23 14.30 -3.94 -6.16
CA MET A 23 13.60 -5.21 -6.09
C MET A 23 12.75 -5.23 -4.82
N ILE A 24 11.47 -5.50 -5.00
CA ILE A 24 10.48 -5.72 -3.94
C ILE A 24 9.76 -7.05 -4.19
N SER A 25 9.04 -7.54 -3.20
CA SER A 25 8.18 -8.70 -3.40
C SER A 25 7.03 -8.34 -4.37
N LEU A 26 6.44 -9.33 -5.02
CA LEU A 26 5.27 -9.09 -5.87
C LEU A 26 4.11 -8.52 -5.04
N GLU A 27 3.91 -9.05 -3.83
CA GLU A 27 2.87 -8.59 -2.90
C GLU A 27 3.04 -7.10 -2.56
N ASP A 28 4.25 -6.66 -2.23
CA ASP A 28 4.51 -5.25 -1.95
C ASP A 28 4.29 -4.38 -3.18
N TYR A 29 4.65 -4.86 -4.37
CA TYR A 29 4.41 -4.14 -5.61
C TYR A 29 2.91 -3.95 -5.86
N GLU A 30 2.12 -5.01 -5.72
CA GLU A 30 0.66 -4.97 -5.89
C GLU A 30 0.01 -4.05 -4.84
N ALA A 31 0.43 -4.14 -3.57
CA ALA A 31 -0.04 -3.27 -2.49
C ALA A 31 0.28 -1.80 -2.76
N LEU A 32 1.47 -1.49 -3.27
CA LEU A 32 1.86 -0.14 -3.67
C LEU A 32 1.02 0.37 -4.85
N GLN A 33 0.76 -0.48 -5.85
CA GLN A 33 -0.09 -0.12 -6.99
C GLN A 33 -1.53 0.17 -6.54
N GLU A 34 -2.12 -0.66 -5.69
CA GLU A 34 -3.48 -0.47 -5.19
C GLU A 34 -3.58 0.77 -4.30
N THR A 35 -2.61 0.97 -3.40
CA THR A 35 -2.55 2.19 -2.58
C THR A 35 -2.47 3.44 -3.45
N ALA A 36 -1.57 3.45 -4.45
CA ALA A 36 -1.49 4.55 -5.40
C ALA A 36 -2.80 4.75 -6.17
N TYR A 37 -3.46 3.66 -6.57
CA TYR A 37 -4.74 3.71 -7.25
C TYR A 37 -5.84 4.34 -6.38
N LEU A 38 -5.98 3.92 -5.13
CA LEU A 38 -6.97 4.45 -4.18
C LEU A 38 -6.73 5.93 -3.88
N LEU A 39 -5.46 6.33 -3.78
CA LEU A 39 -5.07 7.70 -3.42
C LEU A 39 -4.96 8.66 -4.61
N ARG A 40 -4.95 8.17 -5.86
CA ARG A 40 -4.78 9.04 -7.06
C ARG A 40 -5.84 10.12 -7.20
N ALA A 41 -7.06 9.86 -6.73
CA ALA A 41 -8.19 10.77 -6.84
C ALA A 41 -8.35 11.55 -5.52
N PRO A 42 -8.14 12.87 -5.48
CA PRO A 42 -8.13 13.63 -4.23
C PRO A 42 -9.41 13.47 -3.39
N LYS A 43 -10.56 13.40 -4.05
CA LYS A 43 -11.84 13.16 -3.39
C LYS A 43 -11.91 11.78 -2.73
N ASN A 44 -11.40 10.75 -3.40
CA ASN A 44 -11.40 9.39 -2.86
C ASN A 44 -10.38 9.24 -1.73
N ALA A 45 -9.17 9.79 -1.92
CA ALA A 45 -8.12 9.81 -0.90
C ALA A 45 -8.61 10.44 0.39
N ARG A 46 -9.22 11.64 0.29
CA ARG A 46 -9.80 12.35 1.45
C ARG A 46 -10.85 11.49 2.16
N ARG A 47 -11.82 10.96 1.41
CA ARG A 47 -12.87 10.11 1.98
C ARG A 47 -12.30 8.88 2.69
N LEU A 48 -11.34 8.20 2.06
CA LEU A 48 -10.72 7.01 2.63
C LEU A 48 -9.97 7.31 3.93
N LEU A 49 -9.14 8.37 3.93
CA LEU A 49 -8.37 8.77 5.10
C LEU A 49 -9.28 9.24 6.26
N GLU A 50 -10.35 9.98 5.96
CA GLU A 50 -11.36 10.37 6.95
C GLU A 50 -12.06 9.14 7.55
N SER A 51 -12.46 8.17 6.72
CA SER A 51 -13.07 6.93 7.20
C SER A 51 -12.12 6.08 8.06
N VAL A 52 -10.83 5.99 7.71
CA VAL A 52 -9.83 5.30 8.53
C VAL A 52 -9.70 5.98 9.90
N ALA A 53 -9.57 7.31 9.92
CA ALA A 53 -9.45 8.07 11.17
C ALA A 53 -10.69 7.94 12.06
N GLU A 54 -11.89 7.90 11.48
CA GLU A 54 -13.15 7.66 12.21
C GLU A 54 -13.16 6.27 12.86
N LEU A 55 -12.74 5.23 12.14
CA LEU A 55 -12.66 3.86 12.66
C LEU A 55 -11.63 3.74 13.79
N GLU A 56 -10.44 4.34 13.65
CA GLU A 56 -9.39 4.36 14.68
C GLU A 56 -9.85 5.04 15.97
N GLN A 57 -10.77 6.00 15.87
CA GLN A 57 -11.39 6.69 17.02
C GLN A 57 -12.60 5.95 17.60
N GLY A 58 -12.94 4.78 17.06
CA GLY A 58 -14.10 3.99 17.50
C GLY A 58 -15.44 4.52 17.00
N GLY A 59 -15.46 5.40 15.99
CA GLY A 59 -16.69 5.93 15.37
C GLY A 59 -17.40 4.95 14.43
N GLY A 60 -16.85 3.75 14.25
CA GLY A 60 -17.44 2.71 13.41
C GLY A 60 -18.77 2.18 13.94
N GLN A 61 -19.68 1.81 13.04
CA GLN A 61 -20.92 1.13 13.36
C GLN A 61 -20.90 -0.27 12.75
N GLU A 62 -21.04 -1.30 13.58
CA GLU A 62 -21.23 -2.66 13.12
C GLU A 62 -22.61 -2.79 12.46
N LYS A 63 -22.64 -3.41 11.27
CA LYS A 63 -23.87 -3.65 10.51
C LYS A 63 -23.82 -5.04 9.92
N GLU A 64 -24.95 -5.73 9.94
CA GLU A 64 -25.13 -6.98 9.21
C GLU A 64 -25.14 -6.72 7.70
N LEU A 65 -24.70 -7.72 6.93
CA LEU A 65 -24.76 -7.67 5.47
C LEU A 65 -26.23 -7.70 5.03
N LEU A 66 -26.58 -6.80 4.11
CA LEU A 66 -27.88 -6.86 3.43
C LEU A 66 -27.77 -7.88 2.30
N GLU A 67 -28.70 -8.83 2.22
CA GLU A 67 -28.84 -9.78 1.11
C GLU A 67 -29.25 -9.10 -0.20
#